data_AF-X6M3B2-F1
#
_entry.id   AF-X6M3B2-F1
#
_cell.length_a   1.000
_cell.length_b   1.000
_cell.length_c   1.000
_cell.angle_alpha   90.00
_cell.angle_beta   90.00
_cell.angle_gamma   90.00
#
_symmetry.space_group_name_H-M   'P 1'
#
loop_
_entity.id
_entity.type
_entity.pdbx_description
1 polymer ?
#
loop_
_entity_poly.entity_id
_entity_poly.type
_entity_poly.pdbx_seq_one_letter_code
_entity_poly.pdbx_strand_id
1 'polypeptide(L)'
;MFYVFSFLFFTTLQQQQYLIDLFQYFGTKLEKTTISQTWKNYNQILIDTREKLLEICATSNLSGLNINEMSQEENELKTIREICLHILRNILKYPKHIKYRQIHKQALYNYLSKKCHTLVADFEKVFVNMELFLQHFGFKKENDDNWYYQYHHIQLLHLRKCYRYWINQQIMYVFILILIKQMI
;
A
#
# COMPACT_ATOMS: atom_id res chain seq x y z
N MET A 1 22.05 -17.90 9.16
CA MET A 1 20.85 -18.30 9.92
C MET A 1 20.63 -17.50 11.20
N PHE A 2 21.67 -16.97 11.86
CA PHE A 2 21.56 -16.21 13.13
C PHE A 2 21.01 -14.77 13.02
N TYR A 3 21.06 -14.12 11.85
CA TYR A 3 20.63 -12.73 11.69
C TYR A 3 19.10 -12.51 11.71
N VAL A 4 18.30 -13.56 11.46
CA VAL A 4 16.83 -13.45 11.46
C VAL A 4 16.28 -13.43 12.89
N PHE A 5 16.92 -14.15 13.82
CA PHE A 5 16.46 -14.26 15.21
C PHE A 5 16.73 -12.99 16.04
N SER A 6 17.80 -12.25 15.74
CA SER A 6 18.10 -10.97 16.42
C SER A 6 17.11 -9.85 16.08
N PHE A 7 16.31 -9.99 15.02
CA PHE A 7 15.41 -8.93 14.53
C PHE A 7 14.06 -8.86 15.28
N LEU A 8 13.73 -9.91 16.03
CA LEU A 8 12.43 -10.07 16.72
C LEU A 8 12.34 -9.32 18.07
N PHE A 9 13.46 -8.83 18.63
CA PHE A 9 13.48 -8.35 20.02
C PHE A 9 13.10 -6.87 20.24
N PHE A 10 12.93 -6.07 19.17
CA PHE A 10 12.61 -4.63 19.29
C PHE A 10 11.48 -4.15 18.37
N THR A 11 10.80 -5.05 17.65
CA THR A 11 9.73 -4.69 16.69
C THR A 11 8.36 -5.04 17.26
N THR A 12 7.37 -4.18 17.04
CA THR A 12 5.99 -4.50 17.45
C THR A 12 5.49 -5.71 16.65
N LEU A 13 4.53 -6.49 17.18
CA LEU A 13 3.93 -7.64 16.48
C LEU A 13 3.39 -7.25 15.09
N GLN A 14 2.92 -6.01 14.96
CA GLN A 14 2.51 -5.40 13.70
C GLN A 14 3.68 -5.21 12.72
N GLN A 15 4.83 -4.71 13.18
CA GLN A 15 6.02 -4.57 12.34
C GLN A 15 6.60 -5.93 11.91
N GLN A 16 6.47 -6.96 12.75
CA GLN A 16 6.86 -8.32 12.37
C GLN A 16 5.98 -8.85 11.25
N GLN A 17 4.66 -8.66 11.34
CA GLN A 17 3.73 -9.02 10.27
C GLN A 17 4.07 -8.30 8.97
N TYR A 18 4.35 -6.99 9.03
CA TYR A 18 4.74 -6.20 7.86
C TYR A 18 6.00 -6.73 7.18
N LEU A 19 6.99 -7.12 7.98
CA LEU A 19 8.22 -7.69 7.45
C LEU A 19 7.98 -9.07 6.83
N ILE A 20 7.11 -9.89 7.41
CA ILE A 20 6.67 -11.17 6.81
C ILE A 20 6.00 -10.91 5.47
N ASP A 21 5.08 -9.95 5.38
CA ASP A 21 4.38 -9.59 4.15
C ASP A 21 5.36 -9.11 3.07
N LEU A 22 6.38 -8.33 3.45
CA LEU A 22 7.45 -7.92 2.54
C LEU A 22 8.24 -9.13 2.01
N PHE A 23 8.60 -10.07 2.87
CA PHE A 23 9.33 -11.26 2.44
C PHE A 23 8.48 -12.20 1.58
N GLN A 24 7.20 -12.35 1.87
CA GLN A 24 6.30 -13.16 1.04
C GLN A 24 6.16 -12.57 -0.36
N TYR A 25 6.03 -11.24 -0.46
CA TYR A 25 5.82 -10.57 -1.74
C TYR A 25 7.11 -10.45 -2.57
N PHE A 26 8.22 -10.03 -1.95
CA PHE A 26 9.48 -9.75 -2.67
C PHE A 26 10.50 -10.87 -2.58
N GLY A 27 10.36 -11.84 -1.68
CA GLY A 27 11.40 -12.83 -1.40
C GLY A 27 11.70 -13.79 -2.56
N THR A 28 10.82 -13.87 -3.56
CA THR A 28 11.06 -14.57 -4.82
C THR A 28 11.75 -13.70 -5.87
N LYS A 29 11.68 -12.37 -5.73
CA LYS A 29 12.17 -11.37 -6.69
C LYS A 29 13.49 -10.73 -6.24
N LEU A 30 13.72 -10.62 -4.93
CA LEU A 30 14.85 -9.93 -4.32
C LEU A 30 15.45 -10.78 -3.20
N GLU A 31 16.77 -10.64 -3.01
CA GLU A 31 17.44 -11.23 -1.87
C GLU A 31 16.86 -10.71 -0.54
N LYS A 32 16.74 -11.60 0.44
CA LYS A 32 16.22 -11.26 1.77
C LYS A 32 17.04 -10.17 2.47
N THR A 33 18.34 -10.09 2.17
CA THR A 33 19.27 -9.05 2.62
C THR A 33 18.84 -7.67 2.10
N THR A 34 18.55 -7.55 0.81
CA THR A 34 18.05 -6.33 0.16
C THR A 34 16.73 -5.86 0.76
N ILE A 35 15.77 -6.78 0.97
CA ILE A 35 14.48 -6.48 1.60
C ILE A 35 14.67 -5.95 3.02
N SER A 36 15.49 -6.65 3.82
CA SER A 36 15.75 -6.29 5.22
C SER A 36 16.50 -4.96 5.36
N GLN A 37 17.47 -4.71 4.48
CA GLN A 37 18.24 -3.47 4.50
C GLN A 37 17.36 -2.29 4.10
N THR A 38 16.52 -2.45 3.08
CA THR A 38 15.57 -1.41 2.66
C THR A 38 14.58 -1.11 3.78
N TRP A 39 14.02 -2.14 4.43
CA TRP A 39 13.15 -1.98 5.60
C TRP A 39 13.79 -1.13 6.72
N LYS A 40 15.07 -1.38 7.02
CA LYS A 40 15.82 -0.57 8.00
C LYS A 40 16.04 0.86 7.53
N ASN A 41 16.46 1.04 6.28
CA ASN A 41 16.80 2.34 5.71
C ASN A 41 15.60 3.28 5.66
N TYR A 42 14.39 2.74 5.53
CA TYR A 42 13.14 3.51 5.49
C TYR A 42 12.42 3.54 6.84
N ASN A 43 13.19 3.47 7.94
CA ASN A 43 12.69 3.60 9.31
C ASN A 43 11.55 2.64 9.65
N GLN A 44 11.52 1.46 9.02
CA GLN A 44 10.47 0.46 9.24
C GLN A 44 9.08 0.98 8.86
N ILE A 45 9.01 1.91 7.91
CA ILE A 45 7.76 2.39 7.32
C ILE A 45 7.45 1.48 6.13
N LEU A 46 6.38 0.69 6.25
CA LEU A 46 6.03 -0.35 5.27
C LEU A 46 5.75 0.19 3.89
N ILE A 47 5.01 1.30 3.80
CA ILE A 47 4.65 1.88 2.51
C ILE A 47 5.90 2.35 1.77
N ASP A 48 6.74 3.16 2.44
CA ASP A 48 7.98 3.68 1.87
C ASP A 48 8.94 2.55 1.50
N THR A 49 9.03 1.52 2.34
CA THR A 49 9.85 0.32 2.06
C THR A 49 9.33 -0.44 0.85
N ARG A 50 8.01 -0.68 0.76
CA ARG A 50 7.38 -1.39 -0.37
C ARG A 50 7.59 -0.65 -1.68
N GLU A 51 7.41 0.67 -1.68
CA GLU A 51 7.63 1.50 -2.86
C GLU A 51 9.07 1.35 -3.35
N LYS A 52 10.05 1.45 -2.45
CA LYS A 52 11.45 1.32 -2.85
C LYS A 52 11.77 -0.08 -3.39
N LEU A 53 11.21 -1.12 -2.79
CA LEU A 53 11.41 -2.50 -3.27
C LEU A 53 10.75 -2.74 -4.63
N LEU A 54 9.58 -2.15 -4.90
CA LEU A 54 8.97 -2.18 -6.23
C LEU A 54 9.85 -1.49 -7.27
N GLU A 55 10.40 -0.31 -6.95
CA GLU A 55 11.33 0.41 -7.82
C GLU A 55 12.55 -0.46 -8.15
N ILE A 56 13.17 -1.09 -7.14
CA ILE A 56 14.31 -1.99 -7.33
C ILE A 56 13.92 -3.16 -8.24
N CYS A 57 12.79 -3.83 -7.98
CA CYS A 57 12.29 -4.92 -8.83
C CYS A 57 12.06 -4.49 -10.29
N ALA A 58 11.49 -3.30 -10.50
CA ALA A 58 11.22 -2.78 -11.84
C ALA A 58 12.53 -2.52 -12.62
N THR A 59 13.57 -2.05 -11.93
CA THR A 59 14.88 -1.83 -12.54
C THR A 59 15.65 -3.13 -12.82
N SER A 60 15.48 -4.16 -11.98
CA SER A 60 16.24 -5.41 -12.09
C SER A 60 15.63 -6.42 -13.07
N ASN A 61 14.31 -6.41 -13.27
CA ASN A 61 13.57 -7.46 -14.01
C ASN A 61 13.18 -7.08 -15.45
N LEU A 62 13.91 -6.18 -16.11
CA LEU A 62 13.63 -5.74 -17.50
C LEU A 62 13.63 -6.89 -18.55
N SER A 63 14.10 -8.10 -18.24
CA SER A 63 14.22 -9.21 -19.20
C SER A 63 13.35 -10.45 -18.92
N GLY A 64 12.50 -10.46 -17.90
CA GLY A 64 11.82 -11.70 -17.44
C GLY A 64 10.40 -11.53 -16.89
N LEU A 65 9.67 -10.51 -17.31
CA LEU A 65 8.35 -10.20 -16.76
C LEU A 65 7.23 -11.07 -17.37
N ASN A 66 6.51 -11.81 -16.52
CA ASN A 66 5.24 -12.43 -16.88
C ASN A 66 4.17 -11.34 -17.00
N ILE A 67 3.71 -11.08 -18.22
CA ILE A 67 2.75 -10.01 -18.56
C ILE A 67 1.44 -10.14 -17.73
N ASN A 68 1.03 -11.36 -17.40
CA ASN A 68 -0.20 -11.60 -16.64
C ASN A 68 -0.08 -11.13 -15.18
N GLU A 69 1.05 -11.36 -14.53
CA GLU A 69 1.29 -10.91 -13.15
C GLU A 69 1.31 -9.38 -13.05
N MET A 70 1.89 -8.71 -14.04
CA MET A 70 1.90 -7.24 -14.09
C MET A 70 0.49 -6.66 -14.26
N SER A 71 -0.35 -7.28 -15.09
CA SER A 71 -1.74 -6.84 -15.30
C SER A 71 -2.59 -6.96 -14.03
N GLN A 72 -2.36 -8.02 -13.24
CA GLN A 72 -3.05 -8.25 -11.99
C GLN A 72 -2.57 -7.27 -10.90
N GLU A 73 -1.25 -7.10 -10.75
CA GLU A 73 -0.67 -6.09 -9.85
C GLU A 73 -1.16 -4.67 -10.20
N GLU A 74 -1.32 -4.35 -11.50
CA GLU A 74 -1.89 -3.07 -11.95
C GLU A 74 -3.34 -2.90 -11.49
N ASN A 75 -4.18 -3.92 -11.64
CA ASN A 75 -5.58 -3.87 -11.25
C ASN A 75 -5.76 -3.73 -9.72
N GLU A 76 -4.93 -4.40 -8.94
CA GLU A 76 -4.86 -4.28 -7.48
C GLU A 76 -4.50 -2.84 -7.09
N LEU A 77 -3.41 -2.30 -7.63
CA LEU A 77 -2.93 -0.95 -7.34
C LEU A 77 -3.92 0.13 -7.79
N LYS A 78 -4.54 -0.04 -8.95
CA LYS A 78 -5.57 0.87 -9.48
C LYS A 78 -6.76 0.96 -8.53
N THR A 79 -7.19 -0.17 -7.98
CA THR A 79 -8.28 -0.25 -7.01
C THR A 79 -7.93 0.47 -5.71
N ILE A 80 -6.75 0.17 -5.15
CA ILE A 80 -6.26 0.80 -3.92
C ILE A 80 -6.15 2.32 -4.12
N ARG A 81 -5.53 2.75 -5.22
CA ARG A 81 -5.32 4.17 -5.54
C ARG A 81 -6.64 4.93 -5.60
N GLU A 82 -7.63 4.39 -6.30
CA GLU A 82 -8.93 5.03 -6.46
C GLU A 82 -9.59 5.28 -5.10
N ILE A 83 -9.59 4.27 -4.22
CA ILE A 83 -10.19 4.36 -2.89
C ILE A 83 -9.39 5.32 -2.00
N CYS A 84 -8.06 5.21 -2.00
CA CYS A 84 -7.18 6.10 -1.24
C CYS A 84 -7.41 7.56 -1.63
N LEU A 85 -7.42 7.87 -2.94
CA LEU A 85 -7.68 9.22 -3.43
C LEU A 85 -9.08 9.71 -3.04
N HIS A 86 -10.09 8.85 -3.09
CA HIS A 86 -11.45 9.19 -2.69
C HIS A 86 -11.54 9.56 -1.20
N ILE A 87 -10.97 8.72 -0.33
CA ILE A 87 -10.94 8.94 1.13
C ILE A 87 -10.18 10.24 1.45
N LEU A 88 -8.96 10.36 0.94
CA LEU A 88 -8.11 11.53 1.17
C LEU A 88 -8.77 12.81 0.68
N ARG A 89 -9.36 12.79 -0.52
CA ARG A 89 -10.09 13.94 -1.07
C ARG A 89 -11.27 14.35 -0.19
N ASN A 90 -12.05 13.39 0.30
CA ASN A 90 -13.21 13.68 1.15
C ASN A 90 -12.78 14.35 2.47
N ILE A 91 -11.76 13.82 3.14
CA ILE A 91 -11.25 14.40 4.39
C ILE A 91 -10.64 15.79 4.15
N LEU A 92 -9.83 15.95 3.10
CA LEU A 92 -9.18 17.23 2.77
C LEU A 92 -10.20 18.31 2.40
N LYS A 93 -11.27 17.94 1.68
CA LYS A 93 -12.33 18.87 1.27
C LYS A 93 -13.26 19.22 2.42
N TYR A 94 -13.56 18.26 3.29
CA TYR A 94 -14.55 18.40 4.34
C TYR A 94 -13.98 18.01 5.71
N PRO A 95 -12.93 18.70 6.19
CA PRO A 95 -12.21 18.28 7.37
C PRO A 95 -13.10 18.19 8.61
N LYS A 96 -14.09 19.08 8.78
CA LYS A 96 -14.96 19.10 9.97
C LYS A 96 -16.10 18.07 9.93
N HIS A 97 -16.34 17.39 8.81
CA HIS A 97 -17.48 16.48 8.68
C HIS A 97 -17.13 15.08 9.19
N ILE A 98 -17.75 14.70 10.32
CA ILE A 98 -17.48 13.42 11.00
C ILE A 98 -17.72 12.20 10.10
N LYS A 99 -18.71 12.26 9.21
CA LYS A 99 -19.03 11.19 8.25
C LYS A 99 -17.83 10.76 7.40
N TYR A 100 -16.97 11.69 6.99
CA TYR A 100 -15.80 11.37 6.15
C TYR A 100 -14.58 10.91 6.95
N ARG A 101 -14.67 10.96 8.28
CA ARG A 101 -13.67 10.44 9.22
C ARG A 101 -13.99 9.02 9.66
N GLN A 102 -15.05 8.42 9.13
CA GLN A 102 -15.53 7.09 9.48
C GLN A 102 -15.62 6.24 8.21
N ILE A 103 -15.10 5.01 8.26
CA ILE A 103 -15.21 4.05 7.18
C ILE A 103 -15.72 2.73 7.77
N HIS A 104 -16.91 2.33 7.33
CA HIS A 104 -17.49 1.07 7.76
C HIS A 104 -16.75 -0.11 7.11
N LYS A 105 -16.27 -1.04 7.93
CA LYS A 105 -15.49 -2.21 7.45
C LYS A 105 -16.27 -3.03 6.44
N GLN A 106 -17.54 -3.33 6.72
CA GLN A 106 -18.39 -4.12 5.82
C GLN A 106 -18.60 -3.41 4.47
N ALA A 107 -18.81 -2.10 4.49
CA ALA A 107 -18.99 -1.33 3.26
C ALA A 107 -17.71 -1.32 2.41
N LEU A 108 -16.55 -1.13 3.06
CA LEU A 108 -15.25 -1.20 2.41
C LEU A 108 -14.98 -2.60 1.84
N TYR A 109 -15.23 -3.65 2.62
CA TYR A 109 -15.08 -5.05 2.22
C TYR A 109 -15.94 -5.36 0.99
N ASN A 110 -17.23 -5.06 1.05
CA ASN A 110 -18.18 -5.34 -0.05
C ASN A 110 -17.78 -4.59 -1.33
N TYR A 111 -17.37 -3.32 -1.19
CA TYR A 111 -16.91 -2.53 -2.33
C TYR A 111 -15.65 -3.13 -2.96
N LEU A 112 -14.65 -3.45 -2.14
CA LEU A 112 -13.40 -4.05 -2.58
C LEU A 112 -13.61 -5.42 -3.22
N SER A 113 -14.41 -6.29 -2.61
CA SER A 113 -14.72 -7.62 -3.14
C SER A 113 -15.35 -7.53 -4.53
N LYS A 114 -16.37 -6.69 -4.69
CA LYS A 114 -17.02 -6.45 -6.00
C LYS A 114 -16.04 -5.92 -7.04
N LYS A 115 -15.20 -4.95 -6.65
CA LYS A 115 -14.25 -4.30 -7.56
C LYS A 115 -13.14 -5.26 -7.99
N CYS A 116 -12.57 -6.02 -7.06
CA CYS A 116 -11.54 -7.00 -7.34
C CYS A 116 -12.08 -8.13 -8.23
N HIS A 117 -13.30 -8.61 -7.98
CA HIS A 117 -13.95 -9.59 -8.85
C HIS A 117 -14.10 -9.09 -10.29
N THR A 118 -14.48 -7.81 -10.46
CA THR A 118 -14.65 -7.19 -11.79
C THR A 118 -13.31 -7.06 -12.54
N LEU A 119 -12.22 -6.83 -11.80
CA LEU A 119 -10.89 -6.59 -12.37
C LEU A 119 -9.98 -7.83 -12.34
N VAL A 120 -10.49 -8.98 -11.91
CA VAL A 120 -9.71 -10.21 -11.70
C VAL A 120 -8.44 -9.94 -10.84
N ALA A 121 -8.61 -9.12 -9.80
CA ALA A 121 -7.55 -8.73 -8.87
C ALA A 121 -7.58 -9.59 -7.60
N ASP A 122 -6.44 -9.75 -6.92
CA ASP A 122 -6.36 -10.48 -5.66
C ASP A 122 -7.01 -9.66 -4.53
N PHE A 123 -8.21 -10.09 -4.13
CA PHE A 123 -8.97 -9.41 -3.09
C PHE A 123 -8.24 -9.36 -1.74
N GLU A 124 -7.59 -10.46 -1.33
CA GLU A 124 -6.94 -10.54 -0.02
C GLU A 124 -5.78 -9.55 0.05
N LYS A 125 -4.94 -9.51 -0.99
CA LYS A 125 -3.85 -8.53 -1.10
C LYS A 125 -4.37 -7.10 -1.09
N VAL A 126 -5.40 -6.80 -1.89
CA VAL A 126 -5.98 -5.46 -1.94
C VAL A 126 -6.55 -5.05 -0.59
N PHE A 127 -7.26 -5.96 0.09
CA PHE A 127 -7.87 -5.69 1.38
C PHE A 127 -6.80 -5.40 2.45
N VAL A 128 -5.80 -6.26 2.59
CA VAL A 128 -4.67 -6.05 3.52
C VAL A 128 -3.97 -4.73 3.22
N ASN A 129 -3.66 -4.44 1.96
CA ASN A 129 -3.03 -3.18 1.56
C ASN A 129 -3.87 -1.97 1.92
N MET A 130 -5.18 -2.05 1.71
CA MET A 130 -6.09 -0.96 2.05
C MET A 130 -6.09 -0.67 3.56
N GLU A 131 -6.10 -1.71 4.41
CA GLU A 131 -6.01 -1.55 5.86
C GLU A 131 -4.71 -0.84 6.27
N LEU A 132 -3.59 -1.18 5.63
CA LEU A 132 -2.28 -0.52 5.85
C LEU A 132 -2.32 0.97 5.48
N PHE A 133 -2.91 1.31 4.33
CA PHE A 133 -3.02 2.70 3.91
C PHE A 133 -3.92 3.51 4.83
N LEU A 134 -5.01 2.93 5.32
CA LEU A 134 -5.87 3.56 6.33
C LEU A 134 -5.08 3.90 7.60
N GLN A 135 -4.32 2.93 8.12
CA GLN A 135 -3.46 3.15 9.29
C GLN A 135 -2.43 4.26 9.03
N HIS A 136 -1.76 4.24 7.88
CA HIS A 136 -0.79 5.25 7.51
C HIS A 136 -1.39 6.66 7.40
N PHE A 137 -2.62 6.78 6.91
CA PHE A 137 -3.31 8.08 6.88
C PHE A 137 -3.64 8.59 8.29
N GLY A 138 -3.74 7.70 9.27
CA GLY A 138 -4.07 8.00 10.66
C GLY A 138 -5.43 7.45 11.13
N PHE A 139 -6.06 6.56 10.35
CA PHE A 139 -7.23 5.84 10.81
C PHE A 139 -6.85 4.74 11.81
N LYS A 140 -7.72 4.50 12.78
CA LYS A 140 -7.62 3.40 13.73
C LYS A 140 -8.89 2.58 13.71
N LYS A 141 -8.76 1.27 13.90
CA LYS A 141 -9.90 0.40 14.18
C LYS A 141 -10.36 0.60 15.62
N GLU A 142 -11.67 0.68 15.82
CA GLU A 142 -12.29 0.63 17.15
C GLU A 142 -12.99 -0.72 17.36
N ASN A 143 -13.69 -0.89 18.49
CA ASN A 143 -14.28 -2.17 18.91
C ASN A 143 -15.38 -2.70 17.98
N ASP A 144 -16.02 -1.81 17.21
CA ASP A 144 -17.03 -2.15 16.21
C ASP A 144 -16.42 -2.52 14.85
N ASP A 145 -15.10 -2.73 14.82
CA ASP A 145 -14.33 -3.09 13.64
C ASP A 145 -14.27 -2.00 12.55
N ASN A 146 -14.92 -0.84 12.76
CA ASN A 146 -14.91 0.28 11.82
C ASN A 146 -13.66 1.13 11.99
N TRP A 147 -13.33 1.88 10.93
CA TRP A 147 -12.15 2.73 10.90
C TRP A 147 -12.52 4.19 11.19
N TYR A 148 -11.83 4.77 12.16
CA TYR A 148 -12.04 6.13 12.63
C TYR A 148 -10.77 6.97 12.50
N TYR A 149 -10.90 8.16 11.92
CA TYR A 149 -9.82 9.13 11.88
C TYR A 149 -9.74 9.88 13.21
N GLN A 150 -8.93 9.37 14.14
CA GLN A 150 -8.79 9.95 15.48
C GLN A 150 -7.78 11.09 15.48
N TYR A 151 -8.27 12.33 15.40
CA TYR A 151 -7.53 13.52 15.85
C TYR A 151 -8.49 14.70 16.11
N HIS A 152 -8.31 15.41 17.22
CA HIS A 152 -8.91 16.74 17.42
C HIS A 152 -8.38 17.78 16.42
N HIS A 153 -7.20 17.52 15.83
CA HIS A 153 -6.59 18.31 14.77
C HIS A 153 -6.18 17.42 13.60
N ILE A 154 -6.93 17.45 12.49
CA ILE A 154 -6.55 16.73 11.27
C ILE A 154 -5.15 17.15 10.86
N GLN A 155 -4.26 16.17 10.67
CA GLN A 155 -2.92 16.39 10.15
C GLN A 155 -2.98 16.68 8.64
N LEU A 156 -3.54 17.84 8.27
CA LEU A 156 -3.79 18.22 6.87
C LEU A 156 -2.52 18.17 6.03
N LEU A 157 -1.36 18.50 6.61
CA LEU A 157 -0.08 18.41 5.92
C LEU A 157 0.28 16.96 5.55
N HIS A 158 0.12 16.03 6.49
CA HIS A 158 0.35 14.59 6.25
C HIS A 158 -0.60 14.06 5.17
N LEU A 159 -1.90 14.31 5.32
CA LEU A 159 -2.91 13.89 4.35
C LEU A 159 -2.68 14.48 2.94
N ARG A 160 -2.21 15.73 2.84
CA ARG A 160 -1.83 16.34 1.57
C ARG A 160 -0.61 15.65 0.94
N LYS A 161 0.38 15.26 1.75
CA LYS A 161 1.54 14.49 1.27
C LYS A 161 1.08 13.13 0.74
N CYS A 162 0.24 12.41 1.48
CA CYS A 162 -0.35 11.14 1.03
C CYS A 162 -1.17 11.30 -0.25
N TYR A 163 -1.95 12.39 -0.37
CA TYR A 163 -2.74 12.65 -1.58
C TYR A 163 -1.85 12.92 -2.80
N ARG A 164 -0.81 13.75 -2.63
CA ARG A 164 0.17 14.02 -3.68
C ARG A 164 0.91 12.75 -4.09
N TYR A 165 1.28 11.90 -3.13
CA TYR A 165 1.89 10.61 -3.38
C TYR A 165 1.04 9.76 -4.34
N TRP A 166 -0.25 9.58 -4.04
CA TRP A 166 -1.13 8.76 -4.88
C TRP A 166 -1.39 9.34 -6.27
N ILE A 167 -1.39 10.67 -6.41
CA ILE A 167 -1.42 11.32 -7.73
C ILE A 167 -0.15 11.04 -8.52
N ASN A 168 1.02 11.17 -7.88
CA ASN A 168 2.30 10.97 -8.54
C ASN A 168 2.49 9.52 -8.99
N GLN A 169 2.04 8.57 -8.16
CA GLN A 169 2.02 7.15 -8.52
C GLN A 169 1.26 6.93 -9.84
N GLN A 170 0.11 7.58 -10.04
CA GLN A 170 -0.61 7.49 -11.32
C GLN A 170 0.22 7.96 -12.52
N ILE A 171 0.95 9.07 -12.36
CA ILE A 171 1.77 9.62 -13.43
C ILE A 171 2.94 8.68 -13.75
N MET A 172 3.63 8.19 -12.73
CA MET A 172 4.77 7.27 -12.90
C MET A 172 4.37 6.00 -13.64
N TYR A 173 3.26 5.36 -13.26
CA TYR A 173 2.77 4.16 -13.94
C TYR A 173 2.42 4.41 -15.41
N VAL A 174 1.80 5.56 -15.72
CA VAL A 174 1.51 5.94 -17.11
C VAL A 174 2.81 6.05 -17.92
N PHE A 175 3.85 6.67 -17.36
CA PHE A 175 5.16 6.76 -18.03
C PHE A 175 5.82 5.39 -18.22
N ILE A 176 5.83 4.52 -17.21
CA ILE A 176 6.41 3.18 -17.31
C ILE A 176 5.69 2.36 -18.38
N LEU A 177 4.35 2.38 -18.42
CA LEU A 177 3.56 1.68 -19.43
C LEU A 177 3.86 2.19 -20.86
N ILE A 178 4.02 3.51 -21.02
CA ILE A 178 4.39 4.10 -22.32
C ILE A 178 5.78 3.61 -22.76
N LEU A 179 6.75 3.57 -21.83
CA LEU A 179 8.10 3.10 -22.13
C LEU A 179 8.11 1.63 -22.55
N ILE A 180 7.40 0.76 -21.83
CA ILE A 180 7.30 -0.67 -22.19
C ILE A 180 6.65 -0.84 -23.56
N LYS A 181 5.58 -0.10 -23.85
CA LYS A 181 4.91 -0.15 -25.16
C LYS A 181 5.79 0.31 -26.31
N GLN A 182 6.74 1.22 -26.07
CA GLN A 182 7.71 1.65 -27.08
C GLN A 182 8.81 0.62 -27.34
N MET A 183 9.02 -0.32 -26.42
CA MET A 183 10.06 -1.35 -26.51
C MET A 183 9.59 -2.67 -27.14
N ILE A 184 8.27 -2.87 -27.27
CA ILE A 184 7.63 -4.03 -27.93
C ILE A 184 7.25 -3.64 -29.36
#